data_AF-M5RET4-F1
#
_entry.id   AF-M5RET4-F1
#
_cell.length_a   1.000
_cell.length_b   1.000
_cell.length_c   1.000
_cell.angle_alpha   90.00
_cell.angle_beta   90.00
_cell.angle_gamma   90.00
#
_symmetry.space_group_name_H-M   'P 1'
#
loop_
_entity.id
_entity.type
_entity.pdbx_description
1 polymer ?
#
loop_
_entity_poly.entity_id
_entity_poly.type
_entity_poly.pdbx_seq_one_letter_code
_entity_poly.pdbx_strand_id
1 'polypeptide(L)'
;MIVATWPALPSRSLQFQLVAVLMIMSGVVLMVCLGRPVPGIGHVIPPKYLFMPYTWTCIAIAISFDGGWQRVPEKWRLVYTKLCLLCILIAWGSHGVASGLGSRGMPFFETTRGGEIREHQLEFAAMQELRATIFAPLDDASDGLLQIVDINGNTLARQYPALRFPWGYEPQLSYMVDVLSDKPSHYQFLYATELVFPNPTVSRNLYKNVSPEFLNLIQTSEEANRLYSLPAILDSQARPATPSEIQDRPTGLTIIDAVESQQQDTSEWLIRSDGRAKIVLRYPEWKSDERFQLQMVIHSPQPTTDAEDTAVMLSFRSALFSGETKHRLPPPDDAGLLQIIDLQQLPSFSLSEKIEFLTIDLPHSGAYRVEHLSVPVDQSQ
;
A
#
# COMPACT_ATOMS: atom_id res chain seq x y z
N MET A 1 8.33 28.75 -81.58
CA MET A 1 7.29 29.16 -80.61
C MET A 1 6.83 27.87 -79.92
N ILE A 2 7.46 27.52 -78.80
CA ILE A 2 7.18 26.28 -78.07
C ILE A 2 6.04 26.60 -77.09
N VAL A 3 4.85 26.07 -77.38
CA VAL A 3 3.74 26.11 -76.42
C VAL A 3 4.09 25.12 -75.33
N ALA A 4 4.54 25.62 -74.18
CA ALA A 4 4.74 24.84 -72.98
C ALA A 4 3.35 24.43 -72.45
N THR A 5 2.89 23.23 -72.83
CA THR A 5 1.81 22.56 -72.13
C THR A 5 2.34 22.21 -70.74
N TRP A 6 1.89 22.97 -69.73
CA TRP A 6 2.02 22.56 -68.34
C TRP A 6 1.48 21.13 -68.20
N PRO A 7 2.20 20.21 -67.52
CA PRO A 7 1.63 18.91 -67.22
C PRO A 7 0.39 19.15 -66.37
N ALA A 8 -0.75 18.59 -66.82
CA ALA A 8 -1.96 18.58 -66.03
C ALA A 8 -1.62 18.06 -64.63
N LEU A 9 -1.89 18.89 -63.61
CA LEU A 9 -1.71 18.52 -62.21
C LEU A 9 -2.30 17.12 -62.01
N PRO A 10 -1.54 16.16 -61.44
CA PRO A 10 -2.08 14.85 -61.18
C PRO A 10 -3.34 15.03 -60.33
N SER A 11 -4.41 14.42 -60.84
CA SER A 11 -5.80 14.54 -60.44
C SER A 11 -5.99 14.59 -58.93
N ARG A 12 -6.98 15.41 -58.50
CA ARG A 12 -7.38 15.74 -57.13
C ARG A 12 -7.25 14.64 -56.04
N SER A 13 -7.18 13.35 -56.36
CA SER A 13 -6.99 12.25 -55.38
C SER A 13 -5.65 12.31 -54.63
N LEU A 14 -4.57 12.76 -55.26
CA LEU A 14 -3.24 12.85 -54.64
C LEU A 14 -3.19 13.90 -53.52
N GLN A 15 -3.95 14.99 -53.66
CA GLN A 15 -4.04 16.04 -52.65
C GLN A 15 -4.80 15.57 -51.40
N PHE A 16 -5.83 14.72 -51.56
CA PHE A 16 -6.59 14.19 -50.42
C PHE A 16 -5.87 13.05 -49.69
N GLN A 17 -5.13 12.21 -50.42
CA GLN A 17 -4.22 11.23 -49.81
C GLN A 17 -3.13 11.93 -49.00
N LEU A 18 -2.59 13.05 -49.49
CA LEU A 18 -1.63 13.87 -48.75
C LEU A 18 -2.24 14.45 -47.47
N VAL A 19 -3.48 14.95 -47.50
CA VAL A 19 -4.18 15.46 -46.32
C VAL A 19 -4.46 14.35 -45.30
N ALA A 20 -4.86 13.16 -45.76
CA ALA A 20 -5.04 12.01 -44.88
C ALA A 20 -3.72 11.57 -44.24
N VAL A 21 -2.64 11.50 -45.02
CA VAL A 21 -1.29 11.21 -44.52
C VAL A 21 -0.83 12.29 -43.55
N LEU A 22 -1.06 13.57 -43.82
CA LEU A 22 -0.73 14.67 -42.92
C LEU A 22 -1.56 14.63 -41.63
N MET A 23 -2.84 14.25 -41.68
CA MET A 23 -3.64 14.05 -40.46
C MET A 23 -3.16 12.86 -39.63
N ILE A 24 -2.85 11.73 -40.27
CA ILE A 24 -2.27 10.55 -39.61
C ILE A 24 -0.91 10.92 -39.00
N MET A 25 -0.03 11.56 -39.76
CA MET A 25 1.28 12.02 -39.30
C MET A 25 1.14 13.06 -38.18
N SER A 26 0.19 13.99 -38.25
CA SER A 26 -0.04 14.95 -37.17
C SER A 26 -0.55 14.27 -35.90
N GLY A 27 -1.46 13.30 -36.01
CA GLY A 27 -1.98 12.54 -34.86
C GLY A 27 -0.89 11.68 -34.21
N VAL A 28 -0.07 11.02 -35.02
CA VAL A 28 1.10 10.26 -34.57
C VAL A 28 2.14 11.18 -33.92
N VAL A 29 2.49 12.30 -34.57
CA VAL A 29 3.45 13.27 -34.03
C VAL A 29 2.92 13.92 -32.76
N LEU A 30 1.64 14.27 -32.67
CA LEU A 30 1.04 14.81 -31.44
C LEU A 30 1.09 13.77 -30.31
N MET A 31 0.78 12.50 -30.59
CA MET A 31 0.86 11.42 -29.60
C MET A 31 2.30 11.12 -29.17
N VAL A 32 3.28 11.26 -30.06
CA VAL A 32 4.71 11.10 -29.78
C VAL A 32 5.29 12.32 -29.04
N CYS A 33 4.81 13.54 -29.34
CA CYS A 33 5.25 14.78 -28.71
C CYS A 33 4.61 14.99 -27.34
N LEU A 34 3.33 14.69 -27.17
CA LEU A 34 2.70 14.55 -25.85
C LEU A 34 3.34 13.38 -25.07
N GLY A 35 3.91 12.41 -25.80
CA GLY A 35 4.83 11.37 -25.34
C GLY A 35 5.98 11.80 -24.43
N ARG A 36 6.44 13.05 -24.57
CA ARG A 36 7.64 13.53 -23.87
C ARG A 36 7.24 14.39 -22.68
N PRO A 37 7.84 14.19 -21.51
CA PRO A 37 7.65 15.08 -20.37
C PRO A 37 8.02 16.50 -20.79
N VAL A 38 7.06 17.42 -20.72
CA VAL A 38 7.31 18.86 -20.84
C VAL A 38 7.53 19.37 -19.41
N PRO A 39 8.63 20.07 -19.11
CA PRO A 39 8.84 20.64 -17.78
C PRO A 39 7.64 21.52 -17.37
N GLY A 40 6.98 21.18 -16.26
CA GLY A 40 5.79 21.88 -15.76
C GLY A 40 4.44 21.28 -16.17
N ILE A 41 4.40 20.27 -17.05
CA ILE A 41 3.18 19.52 -17.39
C ILE A 41 3.46 18.03 -17.12
N GLY A 42 3.05 17.55 -15.96
CA GLY A 42 3.34 16.21 -15.41
C GLY A 42 2.59 15.05 -16.09
N HIS A 43 2.59 14.99 -17.41
CA HIS A 43 2.07 13.85 -18.17
C HIS A 43 3.23 13.00 -18.68
N VAL A 44 3.44 11.85 -18.05
CA VAL A 44 4.28 10.78 -18.60
C VAL A 44 3.38 9.95 -19.50
N ILE A 45 3.74 9.89 -20.78
CA ILE A 45 3.02 9.12 -21.79
C ILE A 45 3.95 8.00 -22.24
N PRO A 46 3.63 6.72 -22.00
CA PRO A 46 4.35 5.64 -22.66
C PRO A 46 3.81 5.49 -24.10
N PRO A 47 4.59 5.82 -25.14
CA PRO A 47 4.15 5.72 -26.55
C PRO A 47 4.00 4.27 -27.05
N LYS A 48 4.42 3.27 -26.25
CA LYS A 48 4.63 1.89 -26.72
C LYS A 48 3.36 1.08 -27.01
N TYR A 49 2.22 1.41 -26.40
CA TYR A 49 1.03 0.54 -26.47
C TYR A 49 -0.12 1.07 -27.34
N LEU A 50 -0.04 2.32 -27.81
CA LEU A 50 -1.09 2.92 -28.64
C LEU A 50 -0.81 2.80 -30.14
N PHE A 51 0.42 2.50 -30.55
CA PHE A 51 0.85 2.66 -31.94
C PHE A 51 0.10 1.75 -32.92
N MET A 52 -0.15 0.47 -32.58
CA MET A 52 -0.69 -0.47 -33.56
C MET A 52 -2.20 -0.36 -33.75
N PRO A 53 -3.05 -0.44 -32.70
CA PRO A 53 -4.51 -0.39 -32.87
C PRO A 53 -4.98 0.97 -33.41
N TYR A 54 -4.40 2.06 -32.92
CA TYR A 54 -4.74 3.41 -33.35
C TYR A 54 -4.39 3.64 -34.83
N THR A 55 -3.21 3.20 -35.28
CA THR A 55 -2.81 3.28 -36.69
C THR A 55 -3.78 2.51 -37.58
N TRP A 56 -4.18 1.30 -37.18
CA TRP A 56 -5.17 0.52 -37.92
C TRP A 56 -6.54 1.18 -37.97
N THR A 57 -7.00 1.80 -36.87
CA THR A 57 -8.24 2.58 -36.86
C THR A 57 -8.17 3.78 -37.79
N CYS A 58 -7.07 4.53 -37.79
CA CYS A 58 -6.87 5.66 -38.70
C CYS A 58 -6.85 5.22 -40.17
N ILE A 59 -6.20 4.10 -40.49
CA ILE A 59 -6.19 3.51 -41.83
C ILE A 59 -7.61 3.08 -42.24
N ALA A 60 -8.36 2.41 -41.36
CA ALA A 60 -9.73 1.99 -41.62
C ALA A 60 -10.66 3.19 -41.87
N ILE A 61 -10.52 4.27 -41.10
CA ILE A 61 -11.27 5.51 -41.30
C ILE A 61 -10.91 6.14 -42.65
N ALA A 62 -9.62 6.18 -43.02
CA ALA A 62 -9.16 6.74 -44.29
C ALA A 62 -9.71 5.96 -45.50
N ILE A 63 -9.66 4.63 -45.45
CA ILE A 63 -10.23 3.75 -46.50
C ILE A 63 -11.76 3.94 -46.58
N SER A 64 -12.43 3.99 -45.43
CA SER A 64 -13.88 4.19 -45.38
C SER A 64 -14.30 5.55 -45.91
N PHE A 65 -13.50 6.58 -45.65
CA PHE A 65 -13.69 7.93 -46.18
C PHE A 65 -13.53 7.96 -47.70
N ASP A 66 -12.47 7.36 -48.24
CA ASP A 66 -12.24 7.30 -49.68
C ASP A 66 -13.35 6.51 -50.41
N GLY A 67 -13.73 5.35 -49.87
CA GLY A 67 -14.82 4.54 -50.40
C GLY A 67 -16.19 5.24 -50.35
N GLY A 68 -16.47 6.00 -49.28
CA GLY A 68 -17.67 6.81 -49.17
C GLY A 68 -17.66 8.00 -50.14
N TRP A 69 -16.53 8.70 -50.24
CA TRP A 69 -16.35 9.85 -51.12
C TRP A 69 -16.61 9.55 -52.60
N GLN A 70 -16.11 8.41 -53.07
CA GLN A 70 -16.27 7.97 -54.46
C GLN A 70 -17.74 7.69 -54.83
N ARG A 71 -18.56 7.30 -53.84
CA ARG A 71 -19.99 6.99 -54.02
C ARG A 71 -20.90 8.21 -53.84
N VAL A 72 -20.39 9.33 -53.30
CA VAL A 72 -21.18 10.54 -53.05
C VAL A 72 -21.23 11.42 -54.32
N PRO A 73 -22.43 11.79 -54.82
CA PRO A 73 -22.57 12.70 -55.95
C PRO A 73 -21.86 14.03 -55.69
N GLU A 74 -21.29 14.64 -56.73
CA GLU A 74 -20.41 15.82 -56.58
C GLU A 74 -21.05 16.98 -55.81
N LYS A 75 -22.36 17.20 -56.00
CA LYS A 75 -23.15 18.21 -55.27
C LYS A 75 -23.24 18.00 -53.75
N TRP A 76 -23.04 16.78 -53.24
CA TRP A 76 -23.12 16.43 -51.81
C TRP A 76 -21.76 16.28 -51.13
N ARG A 77 -20.66 16.33 -51.90
CA ARG A 77 -19.30 16.13 -51.39
C ARG A 77 -18.89 17.14 -50.31
N LEU A 78 -19.30 18.41 -50.44
CA LEU A 78 -19.03 19.42 -49.42
C LEU A 78 -19.74 19.09 -48.10
N VAL A 79 -21.00 18.64 -48.16
CA VAL A 79 -21.78 18.25 -46.99
C VAL A 79 -21.18 17.00 -46.34
N TYR A 80 -20.78 16.02 -47.15
CA TYR A 80 -20.10 14.82 -46.68
C TYR A 80 -18.79 15.16 -45.95
N THR A 81 -17.97 16.06 -46.50
CA THR A 81 -16.72 16.52 -45.85
C THR A 81 -17.01 17.16 -44.49
N LYS A 82 -18.02 18.05 -44.41
CA LYS A 82 -18.41 18.69 -43.15
C LYS A 82 -18.89 17.69 -42.11
N LEU A 83 -19.69 16.70 -42.52
CA LEU A 83 -20.14 15.62 -41.65
C LEU A 83 -18.97 14.77 -41.13
N CYS A 84 -18.01 14.42 -42.00
CA CYS A 84 -16.83 13.67 -41.57
C CYS A 84 -15.96 14.47 -40.59
N LEU A 85 -15.74 15.76 -40.84
CA LEU A 85 -15.03 16.63 -39.90
C LEU A 85 -15.76 16.74 -38.56
N LEU A 86 -17.09 16.86 -38.58
CA LEU A 86 -17.92 16.86 -37.37
C LEU A 86 -17.79 15.54 -36.61
N CYS A 87 -17.83 14.39 -37.29
CA CYS A 87 -17.62 13.08 -36.68
C CYS A 87 -16.23 12.95 -36.04
N ILE A 88 -15.18 13.42 -36.72
CA ILE A 88 -13.82 13.44 -36.16
C ILE A 88 -13.77 14.32 -34.91
N LEU A 89 -14.38 15.52 -34.96
CA LEU A 89 -14.48 16.42 -33.81
C LEU A 89 -15.24 15.80 -32.64
N ILE A 90 -16.36 15.12 -32.88
CA ILE A 90 -17.13 14.41 -31.84
C ILE A 90 -16.32 13.27 -31.25
N ALA A 91 -15.62 12.49 -32.09
CA ALA A 91 -14.76 11.40 -31.61
C ALA A 91 -13.61 11.93 -30.75
N TRP A 92 -12.92 12.97 -31.20
CA TRP A 92 -11.86 13.65 -30.44
C TRP A 92 -12.39 14.27 -29.15
N GLY A 93 -13.52 14.98 -29.21
CA GLY A 93 -14.17 15.58 -28.05
C GLY A 93 -14.56 14.51 -27.02
N SER A 94 -15.16 13.40 -27.48
CA SER A 94 -15.53 12.27 -26.63
C SER A 94 -14.30 11.64 -25.96
N HIS A 95 -13.20 11.44 -26.69
CA HIS A 95 -11.95 10.94 -26.11
C HIS A 95 -11.36 11.91 -25.08
N GLY A 96 -11.34 13.21 -25.38
CA GLY A 96 -10.85 14.24 -24.47
C GLY A 96 -11.69 14.32 -23.19
N VAL A 97 -13.02 14.28 -23.32
CA VAL A 97 -13.95 14.24 -22.18
C VAL A 97 -13.75 12.97 -21.37
N ALA A 98 -13.74 11.79 -21.99
CA ALA A 98 -13.53 10.52 -21.29
C ALA A 98 -12.20 10.49 -20.53
N SER A 99 -11.10 10.96 -21.15
CA SER A 99 -9.80 11.08 -20.48
C SER A 99 -9.83 12.10 -19.34
N GLY A 100 -10.50 13.24 -19.52
CA GLY A 100 -10.66 14.25 -18.46
C GLY A 100 -11.47 13.73 -17.29
N LEU A 101 -12.53 12.97 -17.55
CA LEU A 101 -13.34 12.31 -16.53
C LEU A 101 -12.55 11.22 -15.78
N GLY A 102 -11.76 10.41 -16.50
CA GLY A 102 -10.85 9.43 -15.89
C GLY A 102 -9.80 10.07 -14.99
N SER A 103 -9.19 11.18 -15.43
CA SER A 103 -8.22 11.93 -14.61
C SER A 103 -8.80 12.54 -13.33
N ARG A 104 -10.14 12.65 -13.25
CA ARG A 104 -10.86 13.10 -12.06
C ARG A 104 -11.38 11.95 -11.18
N GLY A 105 -11.10 10.70 -11.55
CA GLY A 105 -11.51 9.53 -10.76
C GLY A 105 -12.97 9.12 -10.94
N MET A 106 -13.57 9.36 -12.10
CA MET A 106 -14.89 8.80 -12.40
C MET A 106 -14.81 7.27 -12.58
N PRO A 107 -15.56 6.45 -11.81
CA PRO A 107 -15.41 4.99 -11.74
C PRO A 107 -15.47 4.26 -13.09
N PHE A 108 -16.31 4.74 -14.02
CA PHE A 108 -16.43 4.14 -15.36
C PHE A 108 -15.21 4.41 -16.26
N PHE A 109 -14.46 5.47 -15.97
CA PHE A 109 -13.34 5.94 -16.78
C PHE A 109 -11.97 5.68 -16.14
N GLU A 110 -11.90 4.87 -15.07
CA GLU A 110 -10.64 4.53 -14.40
C GLU A 110 -9.69 3.74 -15.31
N THR A 111 -10.23 2.89 -16.18
CA THR A 111 -9.47 2.15 -17.20
C THR A 111 -9.12 3.00 -18.42
N THR A 112 -9.56 4.26 -18.46
CA THR A 112 -9.04 5.19 -19.47
C THR A 112 -7.64 5.62 -19.08
N ARG A 113 -6.88 6.03 -20.09
CA ARG A 113 -5.56 6.65 -19.92
C ARG A 113 -5.53 7.78 -18.87
N GLY A 114 -6.60 8.57 -18.76
CA GLY A 114 -6.69 9.60 -17.74
C GLY A 114 -6.70 9.04 -16.32
N GLY A 115 -7.40 7.92 -16.12
CA GLY A 115 -7.39 7.17 -14.87
C GLY A 115 -6.04 6.54 -14.59
N GLU A 116 -5.42 5.88 -15.57
CA GLU A 116 -4.06 5.31 -15.43
C GLU A 116 -3.02 6.38 -15.05
N ILE A 117 -3.04 7.54 -15.69
CA ILE A 117 -2.15 8.66 -15.35
C ILE A 117 -2.42 9.16 -13.93
N ARG A 118 -3.69 9.25 -13.51
CA ARG A 118 -4.05 9.63 -12.15
C ARG A 118 -3.46 8.65 -11.14
N GLU A 119 -3.62 7.34 -11.37
CA GLU A 119 -3.05 6.31 -10.48
C GLU A 119 -1.53 6.41 -10.39
N HIS A 120 -0.82 6.54 -11.51
CA HIS A 120 0.63 6.73 -11.50
C HIS A 120 1.08 8.02 -10.83
N GLN A 121 0.29 9.11 -10.92
CA GLN A 121 0.59 10.35 -10.20
C GLN A 121 0.42 10.17 -8.69
N LEU A 122 -0.61 9.44 -8.26
CA LEU A 122 -0.83 9.12 -6.84
C LEU A 122 0.27 8.20 -6.30
N GLU A 123 0.65 7.18 -7.07
CA GLU A 123 1.74 6.26 -6.77
C GLU A 123 3.07 7.03 -6.65
N PHE A 124 3.38 7.88 -7.63
CA PHE A 124 4.58 8.72 -7.60
C PHE A 124 4.59 9.68 -6.41
N ALA A 125 3.46 10.33 -6.10
CA ALA A 125 3.36 11.21 -4.95
C ALA A 125 3.61 10.47 -3.63
N ALA A 126 3.03 9.28 -3.46
CA ALA A 126 3.27 8.44 -2.30
C ALA A 126 4.73 7.99 -2.17
N MET A 127 5.36 7.60 -3.30
CA MET A 127 6.79 7.27 -3.31
C MET A 127 7.67 8.48 -2.96
N GLN A 128 7.34 9.67 -3.47
CA GLN A 128 8.08 10.89 -3.13
C GLN A 128 7.93 11.28 -1.66
N GLU A 129 6.75 11.09 -1.08
CA GLU A 129 6.52 11.29 0.37
C GLU A 129 7.37 10.32 1.20
N LEU A 130 7.40 9.03 0.85
CA LEU A 130 8.25 8.03 1.50
C LEU A 130 9.73 8.35 1.37
N ARG A 131 10.17 8.74 0.18
CA ARG A 131 11.55 9.17 -0.08
C ARG A 131 11.94 10.38 0.76
N ALA A 132 11.11 11.42 0.78
CA ALA A 132 11.39 12.63 1.54
C ALA A 132 11.37 12.40 3.06
N THR A 133 10.53 11.46 3.53
CA THR A 133 10.36 11.18 4.96
C THR A 133 11.43 10.27 5.52
N ILE A 134 11.77 9.18 4.82
CA ILE A 134 12.70 8.15 5.32
C ILE A 134 14.06 8.28 4.64
N PHE A 135 14.10 8.15 3.32
CA PHE A 135 15.35 7.82 2.62
C PHE A 135 16.24 9.04 2.41
N ALA A 136 15.70 10.21 2.04
CA ALA A 136 16.50 11.40 1.85
C ALA A 136 17.21 11.86 3.14
N PRO A 137 16.53 11.94 4.30
CA PRO A 137 17.20 12.26 5.57
C PRO A 137 18.28 11.24 5.95
N LEU A 138 18.06 9.95 5.67
CA LEU A 138 19.02 8.89 5.97
C LEU A 138 20.23 8.90 5.02
N ASP A 139 19.99 9.10 3.73
CA ASP A 139 21.02 9.24 2.69
C ASP A 139 21.96 10.42 2.96
N ASP A 140 21.42 11.49 3.59
CA ASP A 140 22.16 12.69 4.02
C ASP A 140 22.87 12.49 5.38
N ALA A 141 22.30 11.67 6.28
CA ALA A 141 22.82 11.48 7.63
C ALA A 141 24.05 10.56 7.70
N SER A 142 24.18 9.60 6.78
CA SER A 142 25.29 8.64 6.79
C SER A 142 25.69 8.18 5.39
N ASP A 143 26.99 8.01 5.19
CA ASP A 143 27.56 7.35 4.01
C ASP A 143 27.79 5.84 4.23
N GLY A 144 27.51 5.32 5.43
CA GLY A 144 27.69 3.91 5.79
C GLY A 144 26.49 3.03 5.44
N LEU A 145 26.62 1.73 5.75
CA LEU A 145 25.49 0.79 5.70
C LEU A 145 24.49 1.14 6.81
N LEU A 146 23.24 1.38 6.43
CA LEU A 146 22.12 1.71 7.29
C LEU A 146 21.20 0.49 7.46
N GLN A 147 21.05 0.06 8.70
CA GLN A 147 20.16 -1.02 9.10
C GLN A 147 18.82 -0.42 9.55
N ILE A 148 17.76 -0.65 8.77
CA ILE A 148 16.43 -0.09 9.01
C ILE A 148 15.38 -1.20 9.09
N VAL A 149 14.29 -0.97 9.83
CA VAL A 149 13.19 -1.95 9.90
C VAL A 149 12.31 -1.84 8.66
N ASP A 150 11.97 -2.98 8.07
CA ASP A 150 11.04 -3.04 6.95
C ASP A 150 9.59 -2.84 7.41
N ILE A 151 8.76 -2.27 6.54
CA ILE A 151 7.32 -2.12 6.77
C ILE A 151 6.61 -3.10 5.84
N ASN A 152 5.83 -4.01 6.42
CA ASN A 152 5.00 -4.94 5.65
C ASN A 152 4.06 -4.18 4.70
N GLY A 153 3.95 -4.66 3.46
CA GLY A 153 3.13 -4.07 2.42
C GLY A 153 1.67 -3.82 2.82
N ASN A 154 1.02 -4.68 3.61
CA ASN A 154 -0.35 -4.43 4.08
C ASN A 154 -0.43 -3.19 4.97
N THR A 155 0.51 -3.06 5.91
CA THR A 155 0.59 -1.88 6.79
C THR A 155 0.86 -0.62 5.98
N LEU A 156 1.77 -0.71 5.01
CA LEU A 156 2.12 0.39 4.14
C LEU A 156 0.96 0.80 3.22
N ALA A 157 0.27 -0.17 2.63
CA ALA A 157 -0.89 0.00 1.76
C ALA A 157 -2.10 0.65 2.44
N ARG A 158 -2.26 0.47 3.75
CA ARG A 158 -3.31 1.16 4.52
C ARG A 158 -3.09 2.66 4.59
N GLN A 159 -1.83 3.08 4.76
CA GLN A 159 -1.46 4.49 4.80
C GLN A 159 -1.34 5.08 3.39
N TYR A 160 -0.81 4.30 2.45
CA TYR A 160 -0.62 4.68 1.05
C TYR A 160 -1.32 3.69 0.10
N PRO A 161 -2.66 3.80 -0.07
CA PRO A 161 -3.41 2.89 -0.93
C PRO A 161 -2.94 2.87 -2.38
N ALA A 162 -2.35 3.97 -2.86
CA ALA A 162 -1.83 4.10 -4.21
C ALA A 162 -0.60 3.22 -4.49
N LEU A 163 0.07 2.67 -3.46
CA LEU A 163 1.20 1.75 -3.61
C LEU A 163 0.75 0.29 -3.82
N ARG A 164 -0.56 0.02 -3.72
CA ARG A 164 -1.12 -1.31 -4.01
C ARG A 164 -1.14 -1.55 -5.51
N PHE A 165 -0.66 -2.71 -5.94
CA PHE A 165 -0.74 -3.06 -7.35
C PHE A 165 -2.17 -3.41 -7.76
N PRO A 166 -2.56 -3.17 -9.03
CA PRO A 166 -3.93 -3.43 -9.51
C PRO A 166 -4.41 -4.87 -9.33
N TRP A 167 -3.51 -5.84 -9.25
CA TRP A 167 -3.81 -7.25 -9.00
C TRP A 167 -3.82 -7.65 -7.52
N GLY A 168 -3.84 -6.67 -6.61
CA GLY A 168 -3.96 -6.88 -5.16
C GLY A 168 -2.65 -7.21 -4.44
N TYR A 169 -1.49 -7.08 -5.11
CA TYR A 169 -0.20 -7.25 -4.45
C TYR A 169 0.18 -5.98 -3.67
N GLU A 170 0.69 -6.18 -2.46
CA GLU A 170 1.04 -5.11 -1.53
C GLU A 170 2.56 -5.19 -1.25
N PRO A 171 3.38 -4.41 -1.98
CA PRO A 171 4.83 -4.46 -1.83
C PRO A 171 5.25 -3.90 -0.45
N GLN A 172 6.16 -4.60 0.21
CA GLN A 172 6.85 -4.10 1.41
C GLN A 172 7.82 -2.96 1.05
N LEU A 173 8.24 -2.17 2.04
CA LEU A 173 9.09 -0.99 1.82
C LEU A 173 10.42 -1.37 1.14
N SER A 174 11.03 -2.48 1.54
CA SER A 174 12.28 -2.96 0.94
C SER A 174 12.19 -3.27 -0.56
N TYR A 175 11.01 -3.63 -1.06
CA TYR A 175 10.79 -3.89 -2.49
C TYR A 175 10.98 -2.60 -3.33
N MET A 176 10.79 -1.43 -2.72
CA MET A 176 10.79 -0.14 -3.41
C MET A 176 12.09 0.64 -3.20
N VAL A 177 13.07 0.10 -2.48
CA VAL A 177 14.29 0.84 -2.12
C VAL A 177 15.05 1.42 -3.31
N ASP A 178 15.10 0.67 -4.43
CA ASP A 178 15.77 1.09 -5.66
C ASP A 178 15.17 2.35 -6.30
N VAL A 179 13.91 2.66 -5.96
CA VAL A 179 13.20 3.86 -6.42
C VAL A 179 13.22 4.96 -5.34
N LEU A 180 13.20 4.55 -4.06
CA LEU A 180 13.07 5.46 -2.93
C LEU A 180 14.40 6.10 -2.49
N SER A 181 15.54 5.44 -2.71
CA SER A 181 16.87 5.95 -2.35
C SER A 181 17.76 6.16 -3.58
N ASP A 182 18.62 7.17 -3.51
CA ASP A 182 19.69 7.36 -4.51
C ASP A 182 20.88 6.41 -4.28
N LYS A 183 20.95 5.78 -3.10
CA LYS A 183 22.02 4.87 -2.65
C LYS A 183 21.43 3.53 -2.15
N PRO A 184 20.68 2.77 -2.96
CA PRO A 184 19.93 1.59 -2.47
C PRO A 184 20.82 0.52 -1.80
N SER A 185 22.06 0.35 -2.26
CA SER A 185 23.02 -0.59 -1.66
C SER A 185 23.48 -0.21 -0.24
N HIS A 186 23.16 1.00 0.22
CA HIS A 186 23.45 1.44 1.59
C HIS A 186 22.43 0.93 2.59
N TYR A 187 21.33 0.30 2.16
CA TYR A 187 20.26 -0.13 3.06
C TYR A 187 20.28 -1.63 3.26
N GLN A 188 20.28 -2.03 4.53
CA GLN A 188 19.97 -3.39 4.95
C GLN A 188 18.65 -3.38 5.70
N PHE A 189 17.64 -4.04 5.14
CA PHE A 189 16.33 -4.15 5.76
C PHE A 189 16.31 -5.29 6.77
N LEU A 190 15.90 -4.96 7.99
CA LEU A 190 15.65 -5.89 9.07
C LEU A 190 14.17 -6.20 9.12
N TYR A 191 13.86 -7.49 9.22
CA TYR A 191 12.49 -7.97 9.31
C TYR A 191 12.15 -8.23 10.77
N ALA A 192 10.99 -7.72 11.20
CA ALA A 192 10.43 -7.99 12.52
C ALA A 192 10.19 -9.49 12.76
N THR A 193 10.01 -10.25 11.68
CA THR A 193 9.89 -11.70 11.68
C THR A 193 10.63 -12.32 10.49
N GLU A 194 11.75 -12.99 10.73
CA GLU A 194 12.16 -14.09 9.86
C GLU A 194 11.30 -15.30 10.28
N LEU A 195 10.11 -15.49 9.67
CA LEU A 195 9.34 -16.73 9.77
C LEU A 195 10.06 -17.85 9.01
N VAL A 196 11.31 -18.15 9.40
CA VAL A 196 12.05 -19.29 8.87
C VAL A 196 11.76 -20.45 9.81
N PHE A 197 11.00 -21.43 9.33
CA PHE A 197 10.98 -22.74 9.97
C PHE A 197 12.35 -23.42 9.75
N PRO A 198 12.94 -24.07 10.76
CA PRO A 198 12.46 -24.21 12.14
C PRO A 198 12.79 -22.96 12.97
N ASN A 199 11.88 -22.61 13.90
CA ASN A 199 11.97 -21.49 14.86
C ASN A 199 13.41 -20.99 15.03
N PRO A 200 13.77 -19.80 14.52
CA PRO A 200 15.10 -19.28 14.81
C PRO A 200 15.19 -19.12 16.33
N THR A 201 16.16 -19.77 16.93
CA THR A 201 16.60 -19.64 18.33
C THR A 201 17.13 -18.24 18.65
N VAL A 202 16.91 -17.26 17.77
CA VAL A 202 17.45 -15.92 17.90
C VAL A 202 16.28 -14.94 17.93
N SER A 203 15.86 -14.57 19.14
CA SER A 203 15.12 -13.35 19.37
C SER A 203 16.02 -12.18 18.97
N ARG A 204 15.91 -11.73 17.71
CA ARG A 204 16.67 -10.57 17.25
C ARG A 204 15.94 -9.31 17.72
N ASN A 205 16.34 -8.81 18.87
CA ASN A 205 16.09 -7.43 19.28
C ASN A 205 16.42 -6.47 18.12
N LEU A 206 15.41 -5.81 17.54
CA LEU A 206 15.64 -4.90 16.41
C LEU A 206 16.33 -3.61 16.86
N TYR A 207 16.01 -3.08 18.05
CA TYR A 207 16.62 -1.86 18.58
C TYR A 207 18.16 -1.88 18.58
N LYS A 208 18.77 -3.00 18.98
CA LYS A 208 20.25 -3.12 19.01
C LYS A 208 20.89 -3.30 17.64
N ASN A 209 20.10 -3.68 16.64
CA ASN A 209 20.57 -4.01 15.29
C ASN A 209 20.25 -2.91 14.27
N VAL A 210 19.45 -1.90 14.62
CA VAL A 210 19.21 -0.77 13.73
C VAL A 210 20.28 0.29 13.86
N SER A 211 20.49 1.04 12.78
CA SER A 211 21.42 2.16 12.77
C SER A 211 20.95 3.29 13.70
N PRO A 212 21.85 3.91 14.48
CA PRO A 212 21.51 5.03 15.35
C PRO A 212 20.87 6.20 14.61
N GLU A 213 21.27 6.45 13.36
CA GLU A 213 20.72 7.49 12.49
C GLU A 213 19.23 7.27 12.22
N PHE A 214 18.82 6.01 12.06
CA PHE A 214 17.42 5.63 11.88
C PHE A 214 16.59 5.83 13.14
N LEU A 215 17.12 5.44 14.31
CA LEU A 215 16.47 5.71 15.59
C LEU A 215 16.31 7.21 15.83
N ASN A 216 17.36 7.99 15.53
CA ASN A 216 17.31 9.44 15.64
C ASN A 216 16.27 10.04 14.68
N LEU A 217 16.14 9.53 13.45
CA LEU A 217 15.11 9.97 12.51
C LEU A 217 13.71 9.73 13.08
N ILE A 218 13.42 8.54 13.61
CA ILE A 218 12.11 8.22 14.21
C ILE A 218 11.79 9.18 15.37
N GLN A 219 12.78 9.58 16.16
CA GLN A 219 12.58 10.50 17.29
C GLN A 219 12.38 11.95 16.87
N THR A 220 12.99 12.37 15.77
CA THR A 220 13.07 13.78 15.37
C THR A 220 12.08 14.17 14.28
N SER A 221 11.67 13.24 13.42
CA SER A 221 10.63 13.45 12.41
C SER A 221 9.29 12.86 12.88
N GLU A 222 8.28 13.72 12.99
CA GLU A 222 6.91 13.32 13.30
C GLU A 222 6.35 12.38 12.21
N GLU A 223 6.70 12.63 10.96
CA GLU A 223 6.28 11.84 9.80
C GLU A 223 6.87 10.42 9.84
N ALA A 224 8.17 10.30 10.12
CA ALA A 224 8.83 9.00 10.29
C ALA A 224 8.28 8.25 11.52
N ASN A 225 8.07 8.96 12.64
CA ASN A 225 7.45 8.41 13.84
C ASN A 225 6.07 7.82 13.52
N ARG A 226 5.23 8.60 12.83
CA ARG A 226 3.88 8.20 12.43
C ARG A 226 3.90 6.97 11.54
N LEU A 227 4.80 6.92 10.56
CA LEU A 227 4.92 5.83 9.60
C LEU A 227 5.32 4.50 10.27
N TYR A 228 6.24 4.52 11.22
CA TYR A 228 6.64 3.31 11.96
C TYR A 228 5.71 2.97 13.14
N SER A 229 4.79 3.87 13.49
CA SER A 229 3.71 3.63 14.46
C SER A 229 2.40 3.11 13.85
N LEU A 230 2.38 2.87 12.53
CA LEU A 230 1.16 2.52 11.80
C LEU A 230 0.47 1.25 12.34
N PRO A 231 -0.88 1.21 12.31
CA PRO A 231 -1.64 0.03 12.69
C PRO A 231 -1.38 -1.19 11.80
N ALA A 232 -0.66 -2.16 12.35
CA ALA A 232 -0.46 -3.49 11.76
C ALA A 232 -1.59 -4.47 12.15
N ILE A 233 -1.87 -5.44 11.28
CA ILE A 233 -2.54 -6.69 11.66
C ILE A 233 -1.47 -7.63 12.16
N LEU A 234 -1.69 -8.24 13.32
CA LEU A 234 -0.79 -9.21 13.90
C LEU A 234 -1.13 -10.62 13.45
N ASP A 235 -0.10 -11.38 13.07
CA ASP A 235 -0.25 -12.80 12.83
C ASP A 235 -0.19 -13.54 14.18
N SER A 236 -1.19 -14.39 14.41
CA SER A 236 -1.28 -15.22 15.61
C SER A 236 -1.18 -16.70 15.26
N GLN A 237 -0.45 -17.48 16.06
CA GLN A 237 -0.52 -18.93 15.99
C GLN A 237 -1.65 -19.42 16.89
N ALA A 238 -2.60 -20.17 16.33
CA ALA A 238 -3.69 -20.77 17.08
C ALA A 238 -3.40 -22.25 17.35
N ARG A 239 -3.51 -22.68 18.61
CA ARG A 239 -3.41 -24.10 18.99
C ARG A 239 -4.29 -24.44 20.19
N PRO A 240 -4.63 -25.73 20.40
CA PRO A 240 -5.32 -26.14 21.62
C PRO A 240 -4.47 -25.79 22.85
N ALA A 241 -5.09 -25.18 23.86
CA ALA A 241 -4.43 -24.89 25.14
C ALA A 241 -4.09 -26.21 25.86
N THR A 242 -2.83 -26.38 26.27
CA THR A 242 -2.41 -27.51 27.11
C THR A 242 -2.29 -27.10 28.58
N PRO A 243 -2.81 -27.90 29.54
CA PRO A 243 -2.88 -27.50 30.96
C PRO A 243 -1.52 -27.18 31.63
N SER A 244 -0.41 -27.68 31.10
CA SER A 244 0.94 -27.52 31.67
C SER A 244 1.62 -26.20 31.35
N GLU A 245 1.15 -25.44 30.35
CA GLU A 245 1.77 -24.17 29.94
C GLU A 245 1.25 -22.97 30.74
N ILE A 246 0.22 -23.20 31.56
CA ILE A 246 -0.47 -22.21 32.40
C ILE A 246 0.27 -21.94 33.73
N GLN A 247 1.37 -22.66 34.00
CA GLN A 247 2.06 -22.64 35.30
C GLN A 247 3.24 -21.67 35.41
N ASP A 248 3.83 -21.23 34.29
CA ASP A 248 4.87 -20.21 34.35
C ASP A 248 4.23 -18.84 34.56
N ARG A 249 4.81 -18.03 35.45
CA ARG A 249 4.23 -16.75 35.90
C ARG A 249 4.79 -15.58 35.11
N PRO A 250 3.98 -14.57 34.74
CA PRO A 250 4.44 -13.21 34.62
C PRO A 250 4.22 -12.49 35.95
N THR A 251 5.26 -11.81 36.44
CA THR A 251 5.13 -10.92 37.60
C THR A 251 4.70 -9.54 37.06
N GLY A 252 3.46 -9.08 37.29
CA GLY A 252 3.07 -7.67 37.03
C GLY A 252 1.72 -7.37 36.35
N LEU A 253 0.81 -8.34 36.15
CA LEU A 253 -0.48 -8.05 35.51
C LEU A 253 -1.36 -7.16 36.40
N THR A 254 -1.76 -5.97 35.90
CA THR A 254 -2.63 -5.03 36.63
C THR A 254 -3.88 -4.74 35.81
N ILE A 255 -5.01 -5.39 36.13
CA ILE A 255 -6.27 -5.07 35.44
C ILE A 255 -6.80 -3.74 35.97
N ILE A 256 -7.00 -2.76 35.08
CA ILE A 256 -7.39 -1.40 35.45
C ILE A 256 -8.88 -1.15 35.25
N ASP A 257 -9.52 -1.76 34.23
CA ASP A 257 -10.93 -1.47 33.92
C ASP A 257 -11.63 -2.71 33.34
N ALA A 258 -12.26 -3.52 34.20
CA ALA A 258 -13.09 -4.66 33.81
C ALA A 258 -14.43 -4.58 34.55
N VAL A 259 -15.53 -4.84 33.84
CA VAL A 259 -16.90 -4.86 34.42
C VAL A 259 -17.00 -5.94 35.49
N GLU A 260 -16.41 -7.10 35.23
CA GLU A 260 -16.27 -8.18 36.19
C GLU A 260 -14.98 -8.95 35.86
N SER A 261 -14.00 -8.90 36.77
CA SER A 261 -12.80 -9.73 36.70
C SER A 261 -12.85 -10.75 37.83
N GLN A 262 -13.00 -12.02 37.48
CA GLN A 262 -12.90 -13.11 38.46
C GLN A 262 -11.61 -13.86 38.19
N GLN A 263 -10.68 -13.77 39.13
CA GLN A 263 -9.52 -14.63 39.15
C GLN A 263 -10.00 -16.03 39.53
N GLN A 264 -10.01 -16.96 38.56
CA GLN A 264 -10.45 -18.34 38.80
C GLN A 264 -9.34 -19.17 39.48
N ASP A 265 -8.07 -18.87 39.16
CA ASP A 265 -6.86 -19.48 39.74
C ASP A 265 -5.69 -18.47 39.75
N THR A 266 -4.56 -18.81 40.38
CA THR A 266 -3.41 -17.88 40.54
C THR A 266 -2.81 -17.34 39.23
N SER A 267 -3.07 -17.97 38.08
CA SER A 267 -2.53 -17.59 36.76
C SER A 267 -3.59 -17.22 35.72
N GLU A 268 -4.89 -17.35 36.02
CA GLU A 268 -5.94 -17.18 35.02
C GLU A 268 -6.90 -16.04 35.34
N TRP A 269 -7.14 -15.18 34.35
CA TRP A 269 -8.11 -14.10 34.44
C TRP A 269 -9.28 -14.36 33.50
N LEU A 270 -10.44 -14.64 34.08
CA LEU A 270 -11.70 -14.59 33.37
C LEU A 270 -12.22 -13.16 33.44
N ILE A 271 -12.26 -12.51 32.28
CA ILE A 271 -12.67 -11.11 32.13
C ILE A 271 -13.97 -11.09 31.35
N ARG A 272 -15.05 -10.66 32.01
CA ARG A 272 -16.31 -10.39 31.33
C ARG A 272 -16.32 -8.93 30.90
N SER A 273 -16.30 -8.69 29.59
CA SER A 273 -16.42 -7.36 29.00
C SER A 273 -17.88 -7.10 28.64
N ASP A 274 -18.30 -5.84 28.76
CA ASP A 274 -19.53 -5.30 28.17
C ASP A 274 -19.26 -4.58 26.83
N GLY A 275 -18.05 -4.72 26.30
CA GLY A 275 -17.54 -3.98 25.14
C GLY A 275 -16.66 -2.77 25.48
N ARG A 276 -16.39 -2.52 26.76
CA ARG A 276 -15.53 -1.42 27.22
C ARG A 276 -14.34 -1.88 28.07
N ALA A 277 -14.15 -3.18 28.26
CA ALA A 277 -13.08 -3.67 29.13
C ALA A 277 -11.69 -3.38 28.55
N LYS A 278 -10.77 -3.00 29.44
CA LYS A 278 -9.36 -2.72 29.15
C LYS A 278 -8.46 -3.43 30.13
N ILE A 279 -7.52 -4.20 29.58
CA ILE A 279 -6.50 -4.89 30.36
C ILE A 279 -5.20 -4.12 30.19
N VAL A 280 -4.54 -3.73 31.28
CA VAL A 280 -3.27 -3.01 31.20
C VAL A 280 -2.16 -3.86 31.79
N LEU A 281 -1.25 -4.28 30.94
CA LEU A 281 -0.08 -5.07 31.30
C LEU A 281 1.06 -4.11 31.63
N ARG A 282 1.42 -4.06 32.92
CA ARG A 282 2.56 -3.30 33.44
C ARG A 282 3.68 -4.25 33.81
N TYR A 283 4.62 -4.45 32.90
CA TYR A 283 5.80 -5.26 33.19
C TYR A 283 6.89 -4.39 33.82
N PRO A 284 7.45 -4.75 35.00
CA PRO A 284 8.35 -3.87 35.75
C PRO A 284 9.66 -3.57 35.03
N GLU A 285 10.15 -4.49 34.19
CA GLU A 285 11.35 -4.29 33.35
C GLU A 285 11.18 -4.98 32.00
N TRP A 286 10.67 -4.26 30.99
CA TRP A 286 10.72 -4.75 29.61
C TRP A 286 12.18 -4.76 29.15
N LYS A 287 12.71 -5.95 28.89
CA LYS A 287 14.06 -6.12 28.36
C LYS A 287 14.00 -6.40 26.87
N SER A 288 14.54 -5.50 26.07
CA SER A 288 14.45 -5.57 24.60
C SER A 288 15.09 -6.84 23.99
N ASP A 289 15.95 -7.55 24.71
CA ASP A 289 16.54 -8.84 24.34
C ASP A 289 15.68 -10.07 24.65
N GLU A 290 14.55 -9.90 25.34
CA GLU A 290 13.60 -10.98 25.60
C GLU A 290 12.53 -11.05 24.49
N ARG A 291 12.18 -12.27 24.07
CA ARG A 291 11.05 -12.49 23.17
C ARG A 291 9.76 -12.32 23.97
N PHE A 292 8.89 -11.41 23.58
CA PHE A 292 7.61 -11.24 24.28
C PHE A 292 6.48 -11.86 23.49
N GLN A 293 5.85 -12.87 24.07
CA GLN A 293 4.68 -13.53 23.51
C GLN A 293 3.45 -13.24 24.36
N LEU A 294 2.42 -12.71 23.70
CA LEU A 294 1.09 -12.61 24.30
C LEU A 294 0.30 -13.88 24.00
N GLN A 295 -0.17 -14.56 25.05
CA GLN A 295 -0.96 -15.77 24.95
C GLN A 295 -2.38 -15.52 25.48
N MET A 296 -3.38 -15.65 24.63
CA MET A 296 -4.76 -15.28 24.96
C MET A 296 -5.75 -16.29 24.38
N VAL A 297 -6.79 -16.61 25.15
CA VAL A 297 -7.91 -17.44 24.68
C VAL A 297 -9.17 -16.60 24.61
N ILE A 298 -9.64 -16.37 23.38
CA ILE A 298 -10.85 -15.58 23.14
C ILE A 298 -12.04 -16.54 23.05
N HIS A 299 -12.94 -16.46 24.03
CA HIS A 299 -14.23 -17.16 24.01
C HIS A 299 -15.33 -16.17 23.65
N SER A 300 -15.39 -15.75 22.38
CA SER A 300 -16.42 -14.81 21.95
C SER A 300 -17.82 -15.44 22.06
N PRO A 301 -18.77 -14.84 22.78
CA PRO A 301 -20.17 -15.22 22.69
C PRO A 301 -20.81 -14.47 21.53
N GLN A 302 -21.26 -15.26 20.55
CA GLN A 302 -21.99 -14.89 19.33
C GLN A 302 -21.09 -14.40 18.17
N PRO A 303 -21.17 -15.08 17.01
CA PRO A 303 -20.62 -14.55 15.77
C PRO A 303 -21.44 -13.32 15.36
N THR A 304 -20.85 -12.14 15.46
CA THR A 304 -21.38 -10.94 14.80
C THR A 304 -21.12 -11.06 13.29
N THR A 305 -22.00 -10.48 12.48
CA THR A 305 -21.94 -10.57 11.01
C THR A 305 -20.76 -9.82 10.39
N ASP A 306 -20.06 -8.96 11.14
CA ASP A 306 -18.88 -8.23 10.69
C ASP A 306 -17.63 -8.66 11.48
N ALA A 307 -16.67 -9.26 10.76
CA ALA A 307 -15.37 -9.69 11.30
C ALA A 307 -14.43 -8.51 11.61
N GLU A 308 -14.69 -7.33 11.05
CA GLU A 308 -13.89 -6.12 11.32
C GLU A 308 -14.16 -5.54 12.70
N ASP A 309 -15.38 -5.65 13.21
CA ASP A 309 -15.72 -5.08 14.50
C ASP A 309 -15.13 -5.92 15.64
N THR A 310 -14.99 -7.25 15.49
CA THR A 310 -14.59 -8.19 16.57
C THR A 310 -13.10 -8.25 16.92
N ALA A 311 -12.26 -7.48 16.23
CA ALA A 311 -10.82 -7.49 16.46
C ALA A 311 -10.47 -6.95 17.86
N VAL A 312 -9.61 -7.67 18.59
CA VAL A 312 -9.01 -7.17 19.82
C VAL A 312 -7.97 -6.11 19.44
N MET A 313 -7.98 -4.99 20.14
CA MET A 313 -7.00 -3.93 19.92
C MET A 313 -5.87 -4.06 20.94
N LEU A 314 -4.64 -4.11 20.43
CA LEU A 314 -3.44 -4.03 21.24
C LEU A 314 -2.86 -2.64 21.10
N SER A 315 -2.79 -1.92 22.20
CA SER A 315 -2.29 -0.56 22.23
C SER A 315 -1.09 -0.49 23.17
N PHE A 316 0.01 0.17 22.79
CA PHE A 316 1.13 0.32 23.72
C PHE A 316 1.79 1.68 23.59
N ARG A 317 2.49 2.07 24.64
CA ARG A 317 3.26 3.30 24.71
C ARG A 317 4.73 2.99 24.87
N SER A 318 5.52 3.64 24.03
CA SER A 318 6.98 3.53 24.04
C SER A 318 7.60 4.90 24.25
N ALA A 319 8.80 4.93 24.81
CA ALA A 319 9.62 6.14 24.87
C ALA A 319 10.09 6.62 23.48
N LEU A 320 10.16 5.72 22.49
CA LEU A 320 10.62 6.04 21.14
C LEU A 320 9.53 6.71 20.28
N PHE A 321 8.26 6.36 20.53
CA PHE A 321 7.12 6.82 19.72
C PHE A 321 6.30 7.87 20.46
N SER A 322 5.89 8.93 19.76
CA SER A 322 5.03 9.95 20.35
C SER A 322 3.59 9.43 20.43
N GLY A 323 3.19 8.95 21.60
CA GLY A 323 1.81 8.54 21.88
C GLY A 323 1.61 7.03 21.95
N GLU A 324 0.35 6.62 21.83
CA GLU A 324 -0.07 5.22 21.91
C GLU A 324 -0.23 4.65 20.49
N THR A 325 0.54 3.61 20.17
CA THR A 325 0.39 2.86 18.91
C THR A 325 -0.73 1.85 19.06
N LYS A 326 -1.50 1.60 18.00
CA LYS A 326 -2.67 0.71 18.04
C LYS A 326 -2.60 -0.32 16.95
N HIS A 327 -2.73 -1.59 17.33
CA HIS A 327 -2.57 -2.74 16.46
C HIS A 327 -3.77 -3.67 16.59
N ARG A 328 -4.11 -4.34 15.49
CA ARG A 328 -5.28 -5.21 15.42
C ARG A 328 -4.85 -6.66 15.54
N LEU A 329 -5.51 -7.37 16.43
CA LEU A 329 -5.45 -8.82 16.50
C LEU A 329 -6.74 -9.39 15.88
N PRO A 330 -6.66 -10.14 14.76
CA PRO A 330 -7.83 -10.76 14.18
C PRO A 330 -8.47 -11.75 15.17
N PRO A 331 -9.81 -11.85 15.19
CA PRO A 331 -10.49 -12.87 15.98
C PRO A 331 -10.04 -14.26 15.53
N PRO A 332 -9.95 -15.25 16.44
CA PRO A 332 -9.62 -16.62 16.05
C PRO A 332 -10.73 -17.20 15.16
N ASP A 333 -10.35 -17.99 14.17
CA ASP A 333 -11.29 -18.73 13.32
C ASP A 333 -12.15 -19.71 14.14
N ASP A 334 -11.57 -20.27 15.22
CA ASP A 334 -12.22 -21.20 16.14
C ASP A 334 -12.24 -20.65 17.59
N ALA A 335 -13.44 -20.58 18.17
CA ALA A 335 -13.60 -20.17 19.57
C ALA A 335 -12.93 -21.16 20.53
N GLY A 336 -12.19 -20.65 21.52
CA GLY A 336 -11.53 -21.46 22.55
C GLY A 336 -10.13 -21.97 22.22
N LEU A 337 -9.53 -21.56 21.10
CA LEU A 337 -8.10 -21.80 20.83
C LEU A 337 -7.21 -20.77 21.55
N LEU A 338 -6.03 -21.23 21.97
CA LEU A 338 -4.95 -20.38 22.46
C LEU A 338 -4.30 -19.66 21.28
N GLN A 339 -4.44 -18.34 21.24
CA GLN A 339 -3.71 -17.47 20.33
C GLN A 339 -2.38 -17.08 20.97
N ILE A 340 -1.28 -17.35 20.27
CA ILE A 340 0.07 -16.93 20.63
C ILE A 340 0.52 -15.89 19.63
N ILE A 341 0.85 -14.71 20.14
CA ILE A 341 1.19 -13.54 19.34
C ILE A 341 2.60 -13.12 19.72
N ASP A 342 3.48 -13.02 18.74
CA ASP A 342 4.81 -12.49 18.94
C ASP A 342 4.77 -10.96 18.82
N LEU A 343 4.93 -10.25 19.94
CA LEU A 343 4.88 -8.79 19.95
C LEU A 343 6.06 -8.17 19.20
N GLN A 344 7.14 -8.93 18.96
CA GLN A 344 8.28 -8.47 18.15
C GLN A 344 7.92 -8.27 16.67
N GLN A 345 6.76 -8.77 16.21
CA GLN A 345 6.21 -8.46 14.88
C GLN A 345 5.95 -6.97 14.66
N LEU A 346 5.79 -6.19 15.74
CA LEU A 346 5.48 -4.77 15.66
C LEU A 346 6.78 -3.96 15.62
N PRO A 347 7.05 -3.18 14.56
CA PRO A 347 8.22 -2.30 14.50
C PRO A 347 8.25 -1.35 15.69
N SER A 348 7.10 -0.78 16.05
CA SER A 348 6.97 0.13 17.19
C SER A 348 7.30 -0.53 18.53
N PHE A 349 7.10 -1.84 18.66
CA PHE A 349 7.44 -2.59 19.88
C PHE A 349 8.90 -3.00 19.89
N SER A 350 9.37 -3.61 18.79
CA SER A 350 10.72 -4.16 18.64
C SER A 350 11.84 -3.12 18.59
N LEU A 351 11.53 -1.89 18.16
CA LEU A 351 12.44 -0.75 18.18
C LEU A 351 12.54 -0.07 19.55
N SER A 352 11.69 -0.45 20.50
CA SER A 352 11.61 0.24 21.78
C SER A 352 12.50 -0.43 22.82
N GLU A 353 13.42 0.32 23.41
CA GLU A 353 14.24 -0.19 24.52
C GLU A 353 13.38 -0.49 25.76
N LYS A 354 12.35 0.33 25.98
CA LYS A 354 11.41 0.22 27.10
C LYS A 354 9.98 0.47 26.63
N ILE A 355 9.06 -0.36 27.10
CA ILE A 355 7.62 -0.21 26.93
C ILE A 355 7.04 0.25 28.27
N GLU A 356 6.19 1.27 28.28
CA GLU A 356 5.61 1.77 29.54
C GLU A 356 4.45 0.88 30.01
N PHE A 357 3.58 0.51 29.07
CA PHE A 357 2.46 -0.39 29.28
C PHE A 357 1.95 -0.94 27.94
N LEU A 358 1.32 -2.11 28.01
CA LEU A 358 0.56 -2.71 26.92
C LEU A 358 -0.91 -2.80 27.35
N THR A 359 -1.78 -2.14 26.62
CA THR A 359 -3.23 -2.17 26.79
C THR A 359 -3.85 -3.16 25.80
N ILE A 360 -4.76 -4.00 26.27
CA ILE A 360 -5.62 -4.85 25.45
C ILE A 360 -7.03 -4.30 25.59
N ASP A 361 -7.55 -3.66 24.55
CA ASP A 361 -8.95 -3.21 24.52
C ASP A 361 -9.83 -4.33 23.96
N LEU A 362 -10.90 -4.66 24.69
CA LEU A 362 -11.87 -5.72 24.36
C LEU A 362 -13.20 -5.08 23.93
N PRO A 363 -13.38 -4.77 22.63
CA PRO A 363 -14.47 -3.91 22.16
C PRO A 363 -15.86 -4.57 22.16
N HIS A 364 -15.97 -5.88 22.44
CA HIS A 364 -17.26 -6.59 22.48
C HIS A 364 -17.66 -7.08 23.85
N SER A 365 -18.98 -7.25 24.01
CA SER A 365 -19.52 -7.92 25.17
C SER A 365 -19.23 -9.42 25.09
N GLY A 366 -18.62 -9.97 26.13
CA GLY A 366 -18.27 -11.38 26.13
C GLY A 366 -17.35 -11.83 27.25
N ALA A 367 -17.08 -13.13 27.29
CA ALA A 367 -16.14 -13.73 28.23
C ALA A 367 -14.78 -13.92 27.55
N TYR A 368 -13.78 -13.18 28.01
CA TYR A 368 -12.41 -13.28 27.53
C TYR A 368 -11.60 -14.00 28.58
N ARG A 369 -10.85 -15.04 28.17
CA ARG A 369 -9.92 -15.73 29.07
C ARG A 369 -8.50 -15.33 28.67
N VAL A 370 -7.92 -14.41 29.43
CA VAL A 370 -6.52 -14.01 29.21
C VAL A 370 -5.68 -14.87 30.13
N GLU A 371 -4.98 -15.82 29.51
CA GLU A 371 -4.23 -16.84 30.24
C GLU A 371 -2.83 -16.35 30.61
N HIS A 372 -2.06 -15.75 29.69
CA HIS A 372 -0.65 -15.50 29.98
C HIS A 372 0.05 -14.46 29.09
N LEU A 373 0.99 -13.69 29.66
CA LEU A 373 2.03 -12.97 28.91
C LEU A 373 3.36 -13.69 29.19
N SER A 374 3.87 -14.47 28.25
CA SER A 374 5.12 -15.22 28.44
C SER A 374 6.28 -14.49 27.79
N VAL A 375 7.39 -14.45 28.52
CA VAL A 375 8.69 -14.57 27.88
C VAL A 375 8.92 -16.07 27.72
N PRO A 376 9.03 -16.62 26.49
CA PRO A 376 9.34 -18.03 26.34
C PRO A 376 10.69 -18.25 27.00
N VAL A 377 10.70 -19.10 28.03
CA VAL A 377 11.95 -19.63 28.58
C VAL A 377 12.56 -20.44 27.46
N ASP A 378 13.77 -20.09 27.06
CA ASP A 378 14.50 -20.79 26.01
C ASP A 378 14.61 -22.27 26.40
N GLN A 379 13.83 -23.15 25.74
CA GLN A 379 13.82 -24.59 26.03
C GLN A 379 15.07 -25.30 25.47
N SER A 380 16.11 -24.54 25.11
CA SER A 380 17.37 -25.04 24.55
C SER A 380 18.50 -25.16 25.59
N GLN A 381 18.17 -25.56 26.83
CA GLN A 381 19.16 -26.07 27.80
C GLN A 381 19.14 -27.60 27.91
#